data_AF-A0A2A6RDX4-F1
#
_entry.id   AF-A0A2A6RDX4-F1
#
_cell.length_a   1.000
_cell.length_b   1.000
_cell.length_c   1.000
_cell.angle_alpha   90.00
_cell.angle_beta   90.00
_cell.angle_gamma   90.00
#
_symmetry.space_group_name_H-M   'P 1'
#
loop_
_entity.id
_entity.type
_entity.pdbx_description
1 polymer ?
#
loop_
_entity_poly.entity_id
_entity_poly.type
_entity_poly.pdbx_seq_one_letter_code
_entity_poly.pdbx_strand_id
1 'polypeptide(L)'
;MTGSTTAAEEVANLIVEGNAALLAGDAYDARQRFRRALELDPERVEAWIGLAGTVRPYREKREHLQRALTINPEHPEARAVLAQVEARLAAGEVLAPGGGRGKREPEGLLAKSKAAPPETEVEVETEVEAEEPETTNELLSCYVHPDRDTGLRCTGCERPICSECATRAAVGQLCPECAKVRRPVNYQVGSSEILIAGAIAFFFSFIVSYVALELLVRIFILIGFIIAFFIGPIVGDFMVRLVDRGTKNKRGKPIQLALGIGYSLGVLPWILLHFLILGFPFALVVFSVMAVKTALTRVS
;
A
#
# COMPACT_ATOMS: atom_id res chain seq x y z
N MET A 1 -31.11 26.60 -16.31
CA MET A 1 -29.68 26.94 -16.10
C MET A 1 -29.08 26.27 -14.85
N THR A 2 -29.73 25.28 -14.24
CA THR A 2 -29.27 24.63 -12.98
C THR A 2 -28.33 23.43 -13.18
N GLY A 3 -28.22 22.88 -14.39
CA GLY A 3 -27.45 21.65 -14.65
C GLY A 3 -25.93 21.82 -14.77
N SER A 4 -25.41 23.01 -15.12
CA SER A 4 -23.95 23.20 -15.25
C SER A 4 -23.27 23.44 -13.90
N THR A 5 -23.97 24.05 -12.94
CA THR A 5 -23.44 24.29 -11.59
C THR A 5 -23.28 22.98 -10.83
N THR A 6 -24.22 22.04 -10.95
CA THR A 6 -24.13 20.72 -10.31
C THR A 6 -23.00 19.87 -10.87
N ALA A 7 -22.77 19.93 -12.19
CA ALA A 7 -21.67 19.21 -12.83
C ALA A 7 -20.29 19.76 -12.40
N ALA A 8 -20.15 21.09 -12.31
CA ALA A 8 -18.91 21.71 -11.83
C ALA A 8 -18.60 21.36 -10.37
N GLU A 9 -19.62 21.32 -9.51
CA GLU A 9 -19.52 20.92 -8.11
C GLU A 9 -19.16 19.43 -7.97
N GLU A 10 -19.76 18.55 -8.79
CA GLU A 10 -19.43 17.13 -8.83
C GLU A 10 -17.96 16.89 -9.22
N VAL A 11 -17.45 17.61 -10.24
CA VAL A 11 -16.04 17.53 -10.64
C VAL A 11 -15.11 17.98 -9.50
N ALA A 12 -15.46 19.06 -8.80
CA ALA A 12 -14.68 19.54 -7.66
C ALA A 12 -14.63 18.49 -6.53
N ASN A 13 -15.76 17.87 -6.21
CA ASN A 13 -15.83 16.81 -5.20
C ASN A 13 -14.99 15.59 -5.59
N LEU A 14 -15.06 15.14 -6.85
CA LEU A 14 -14.25 14.04 -7.36
C LEU A 14 -12.74 14.31 -7.24
N ILE A 15 -12.31 15.55 -7.47
CA ILE A 15 -10.90 15.94 -7.30
C ILE A 15 -10.49 15.90 -5.83
N VAL A 16 -11.32 16.43 -4.93
CA VAL A 16 -11.04 16.40 -3.48
C VAL A 16 -10.94 14.96 -2.97
N GLU A 17 -11.87 14.09 -3.37
CA GLU A 17 -11.83 12.69 -3.01
C GLU A 17 -10.64 11.95 -3.63
N GLY A 18 -10.29 12.27 -4.89
CA GLY A 18 -9.12 11.71 -5.57
C GLY A 18 -7.83 12.08 -4.85
N ASN A 19 -7.71 13.33 -4.39
CA ASN A 19 -6.59 13.80 -3.59
C ASN A 19 -6.54 13.11 -2.22
N ALA A 20 -7.69 12.92 -1.56
CA ALA A 20 -7.77 12.17 -0.32
C ALA A 20 -7.32 10.70 -0.50
N ALA A 21 -7.70 10.07 -1.61
CA ALA A 21 -7.28 8.71 -1.96
C ALA A 21 -5.75 8.63 -2.23
N LEU A 22 -5.16 9.63 -2.90
CA LEU A 22 -3.70 9.73 -3.06
C LEU A 22 -2.99 9.83 -1.71
N LEU A 23 -3.51 10.64 -0.77
CA LEU A 23 -2.96 10.76 0.58
C LEU A 23 -3.09 9.46 1.40
N ALA A 24 -4.16 8.69 1.15
CA ALA A 24 -4.37 7.37 1.73
C ALA A 24 -3.45 6.29 1.11
N GLY A 25 -2.78 6.60 0.01
CA GLY A 25 -1.94 5.66 -0.75
C GLY A 25 -2.73 4.74 -1.68
N ASP A 26 -4.03 5.00 -1.87
CA ASP A 26 -4.88 4.24 -2.79
C ASP A 26 -4.87 4.89 -4.19
N ALA A 27 -3.82 4.56 -4.93
CA ALA A 27 -3.64 5.08 -6.29
C ALA A 27 -4.70 4.55 -7.29
N TYR A 28 -5.35 3.43 -6.99
CA TYR A 28 -6.39 2.87 -7.85
C TYR A 28 -7.67 3.71 -7.74
N ASP A 29 -8.12 3.92 -6.52
CA ASP A 29 -9.29 4.71 -6.19
C ASP A 29 -9.13 6.18 -6.59
N ALA A 30 -7.94 6.74 -6.40
CA ALA A 30 -7.61 8.08 -6.88
C ALA A 30 -7.75 8.18 -8.41
N ARG A 31 -7.22 7.19 -9.13
CA ARG A 31 -7.26 7.17 -10.60
C ARG A 31 -8.69 7.09 -11.13
N GLN A 32 -9.56 6.30 -10.51
CA GLN A 32 -10.97 6.23 -10.91
C GLN A 32 -11.65 7.59 -10.76
N ARG A 33 -11.44 8.27 -9.63
CA ARG A 33 -12.04 9.58 -9.34
C ARG A 33 -11.56 10.66 -10.30
N PHE A 34 -10.25 10.73 -10.58
CA PHE A 34 -9.72 11.69 -11.55
C PHE A 34 -10.18 11.40 -12.97
N ARG A 35 -10.29 10.13 -13.39
CA ARG A 35 -10.88 9.80 -14.69
C ARG A 35 -12.34 10.21 -14.79
N ARG A 36 -13.12 9.97 -13.74
CA ARG A 36 -14.52 10.40 -13.70
C ARG A 36 -14.64 11.93 -13.75
N ALA A 37 -13.75 12.65 -13.08
CA ALA A 37 -13.68 14.11 -13.18
C ALA A 37 -13.39 14.56 -14.63
N LEU A 38 -12.48 13.89 -15.34
CA LEU A 38 -12.14 14.18 -16.73
C LEU A 38 -13.22 13.74 -17.75
N GLU A 39 -14.05 12.75 -17.42
CA GLU A 39 -15.23 12.39 -18.23
C GLU A 39 -16.29 13.50 -18.21
N LEU A 40 -16.42 14.18 -17.07
CA LEU A 40 -17.36 15.29 -16.89
C LEU A 40 -16.80 16.62 -17.40
N ASP A 41 -15.50 16.86 -17.18
CA ASP A 41 -14.79 18.06 -17.64
C ASP A 41 -13.37 17.69 -18.13
N PRO A 42 -13.18 17.48 -19.46
CA PRO A 42 -11.88 17.13 -20.04
C PRO A 42 -10.82 18.22 -19.92
N GLU A 43 -11.21 19.47 -19.70
CA GLU A 43 -10.32 20.63 -19.61
C GLU A 43 -9.89 20.93 -18.17
N ARG A 44 -10.27 20.07 -17.21
CA ARG A 44 -9.91 20.27 -15.81
C ARG A 44 -8.43 19.94 -15.54
N VAL A 45 -7.62 20.99 -15.37
CA VAL A 45 -6.16 20.89 -15.20
C VAL A 45 -5.78 20.10 -13.94
N GLU A 46 -6.48 20.33 -12.82
CA GLU A 46 -6.18 19.69 -11.54
C GLU A 46 -6.39 18.17 -11.61
N ALA A 47 -7.35 17.71 -12.41
CA ALA A 47 -7.60 16.28 -12.59
C ALA A 47 -6.50 15.60 -13.41
N TRP A 48 -5.95 16.28 -14.44
CA TRP A 48 -4.78 15.80 -15.18
C TRP A 48 -3.52 15.72 -14.30
N ILE A 49 -3.28 16.75 -13.47
CA ILE A 49 -2.19 16.74 -12.49
C ILE A 49 -2.37 15.61 -11.46
N GLY A 50 -3.59 15.46 -10.93
CA GLY A 50 -3.95 14.37 -10.02
C GLY A 50 -3.71 12.99 -10.64
N LEU A 51 -4.08 12.81 -11.91
CA LEU A 51 -3.86 11.56 -12.66
C LEU A 51 -2.36 11.22 -12.80
N ALA A 52 -1.52 12.23 -13.05
CA ALA A 52 -0.06 12.09 -13.06
C ALA A 52 0.49 11.59 -11.70
N GLY A 53 -0.15 11.97 -10.59
CA GLY A 53 0.15 11.47 -9.25
C GLY A 53 -0.14 9.97 -9.06
N THR A 54 -1.05 9.40 -9.84
CA THR A 54 -1.46 7.98 -9.72
C THR A 54 -0.57 7.01 -10.50
N VAL A 55 0.14 7.49 -11.53
CA VAL A 55 0.96 6.63 -12.41
C VAL A 55 2.40 6.56 -11.88
N ARG A 56 3.07 5.45 -12.16
CA ARG A 56 4.45 5.19 -11.69
C ARG A 56 5.49 5.42 -12.77
N PRO A 57 5.29 4.98 -14.02
CA PRO A 57 6.25 5.27 -15.08
C PRO A 57 6.39 6.77 -15.32
N TYR A 58 7.61 7.29 -15.32
CA TYR A 58 7.85 8.71 -15.56
C TYR A 58 7.43 9.13 -16.98
N ARG A 59 7.46 8.20 -17.94
CA ARG A 59 6.95 8.44 -19.30
C ARG A 59 5.45 8.76 -19.30
N GLU A 60 4.64 7.99 -18.59
CA GLU A 60 3.19 8.25 -18.45
C GLU A 60 2.92 9.52 -17.62
N LYS A 61 3.68 9.76 -16.55
CA LYS A 61 3.60 11.02 -15.78
C LYS A 61 3.76 12.23 -16.67
N ARG A 62 4.78 12.19 -17.54
CA ARG A 62 5.09 13.28 -18.47
C ARG A 62 3.91 13.55 -19.41
N GLU A 63 3.28 12.52 -19.95
CA GLU A 63 2.14 12.66 -20.86
C GLU A 63 0.97 13.39 -20.21
N HIS A 64 0.58 13.00 -18.99
CA HIS A 64 -0.51 13.65 -18.27
C HIS A 64 -0.20 15.11 -17.90
N LEU A 65 1.05 15.40 -17.52
CA LEU A 65 1.49 16.76 -17.21
C LEU A 65 1.57 17.65 -18.46
N GLN A 66 2.02 17.09 -19.58
CA GLN A 66 1.99 17.79 -20.86
C GLN A 66 0.54 18.10 -21.27
N ARG A 67 -0.39 17.17 -21.07
CA ARG A 67 -1.82 17.42 -21.32
C ARG A 67 -2.38 18.56 -20.45
N ALA A 68 -2.04 18.59 -19.16
CA ALA A 68 -2.39 19.68 -18.26
C ALA A 68 -1.88 21.04 -18.78
N LEU A 69 -0.63 21.09 -19.26
CA LEU A 69 -0.01 22.31 -19.79
C LEU A 69 -0.51 22.71 -21.18
N THR A 70 -1.08 21.79 -21.97
CA THR A 70 -1.78 22.19 -23.21
C THR A 70 -3.06 22.97 -22.93
N ILE A 71 -3.69 22.73 -21.78
CA ILE A 71 -4.91 23.44 -21.37
C ILE A 71 -4.55 24.77 -20.69
N ASN A 72 -3.68 24.72 -19.68
CA ASN A 72 -3.17 25.92 -19.01
C ASN A 72 -1.64 25.95 -19.08
N PRO A 73 -1.06 26.65 -20.08
CA PRO A 73 0.38 26.72 -20.26
C PRO A 73 1.11 27.31 -19.07
N GLU A 74 0.50 28.22 -18.31
CA GLU A 74 1.12 28.95 -17.19
C GLU A 74 0.91 28.30 -15.82
N HIS A 75 0.35 27.10 -15.76
CA HIS A 75 0.08 26.44 -14.49
C HIS A 75 1.39 26.15 -13.71
N PRO A 76 1.61 26.77 -12.53
CA PRO A 76 2.89 26.71 -11.84
C PRO A 76 3.23 25.31 -11.34
N GLU A 77 2.24 24.61 -10.76
CA GLU A 77 2.44 23.25 -10.22
C GLU A 77 2.77 22.24 -11.33
N ALA A 78 1.96 22.17 -12.39
CA ALA A 78 2.20 21.28 -13.52
C ALA A 78 3.57 21.50 -14.17
N ARG A 79 4.03 22.76 -14.34
CA ARG A 79 5.38 23.08 -14.82
C ARG A 79 6.47 22.55 -13.88
N ALA A 80 6.32 22.78 -12.57
CA ALA A 80 7.29 22.33 -11.59
C ALA A 80 7.40 20.80 -11.54
N VAL A 81 6.26 20.09 -11.56
CA VAL A 81 6.24 18.62 -11.57
C VAL A 81 6.81 18.07 -12.88
N LEU A 82 6.50 18.69 -14.03
CA LEU A 82 7.04 18.25 -15.32
C LEU A 82 8.56 18.39 -15.37
N ALA A 83 9.11 19.53 -14.93
CA ALA A 83 10.56 19.73 -14.87
C ALA A 83 11.25 18.68 -13.99
N GLN A 84 10.64 18.31 -12.86
CA GLN A 84 11.15 17.24 -12.01
C GLN A 84 11.11 15.88 -12.72
N VAL A 85 10.02 15.56 -13.43
CA VAL A 85 9.87 14.30 -14.16
C VAL A 85 10.88 14.18 -15.31
N GLU A 86 11.10 15.27 -16.05
CA GLU A 86 12.06 15.31 -17.15
C GLU A 86 13.50 15.14 -16.67
N ALA A 87 13.86 15.78 -15.55
CA ALA A 87 15.18 15.59 -14.94
C ALA A 87 15.44 14.12 -14.53
N ARG A 88 14.41 13.43 -14.02
CA ARG A 88 14.50 12.00 -13.63
C ARG A 88 14.62 11.09 -14.86
N LEU A 89 13.87 11.38 -15.92
CA LEU A 89 14.00 10.67 -17.19
C LEU A 89 15.39 10.85 -17.81
N ALA A 90 15.94 12.07 -17.77
CA ALA A 90 17.28 12.38 -18.25
C ALA A 90 18.38 11.64 -17.44
N ALA A 91 18.14 11.40 -16.14
CA ALA A 91 18.99 10.58 -15.28
C ALA A 91 18.85 9.06 -15.53
N GLY A 92 18.02 8.64 -16.49
CA GLY A 92 17.80 7.22 -16.82
C GLY A 92 16.78 6.51 -15.92
N GLU A 93 16.05 7.22 -15.07
CA GLU A 93 15.01 6.60 -14.24
C GLU A 93 13.73 6.36 -15.04
N VAL A 94 13.28 5.10 -15.11
CA VAL A 94 12.05 4.72 -15.84
C VAL A 94 10.80 4.79 -14.96
N LEU A 95 10.94 4.48 -13.68
CA LEU A 95 9.84 4.34 -12.73
C LEU A 95 10.03 5.27 -11.54
N ALA A 96 8.99 6.02 -11.18
CA ALA A 96 8.96 6.80 -9.96
C ALA A 96 9.11 5.89 -8.73
N PRO A 97 9.87 6.34 -7.71
CA PRO A 97 9.95 5.62 -6.45
C PRO A 97 8.55 5.38 -5.92
N GLY A 98 8.31 4.17 -5.44
CA GLY A 98 7.02 3.86 -4.87
C GLY A 98 6.85 4.66 -3.61
N GLY A 99 5.72 5.34 -3.49
CA GLY A 99 5.18 5.78 -2.22
C GLY A 99 4.84 4.61 -1.29
N GLY A 100 5.69 3.58 -1.22
CA GLY A 100 5.89 2.86 0.03
C GLY A 100 6.89 3.69 0.81
N ARG A 101 6.46 4.30 1.91
CA ARG A 101 7.38 5.00 2.84
C ARG A 101 8.56 4.09 3.13
N GLY A 102 9.73 4.51 2.68
CA GLY A 102 10.98 3.83 2.92
C GLY A 102 12.07 4.49 2.10
N LYS A 103 12.76 5.45 2.73
CA LYS A 103 14.04 5.99 2.26
C LYS A 103 14.88 4.84 1.69
N ARG A 104 15.20 4.88 0.40
CA ARG A 104 16.39 4.21 -0.11
C ARG A 104 17.56 5.14 0.17
N GLU A 105 18.46 4.73 1.05
CA GLU A 105 19.86 5.10 0.89
C GLU A 105 20.46 4.23 -0.22
N PRO A 106 21.38 4.74 -1.05
CA PRO A 106 22.04 3.96 -2.07
C PRO A 106 23.26 3.28 -1.45
N GLU A 107 23.14 2.00 -1.11
CA GLU A 107 24.32 1.16 -0.91
C GLU A 107 24.73 0.55 -2.25
N GLY A 108 25.77 1.16 -2.82
CA GLY A 108 26.61 0.52 -3.81
C GLY A 108 27.40 -0.65 -3.20
N LEU A 109 28.15 -1.32 -4.08
CA LEU A 109 28.94 -2.53 -3.87
C LEU A 109 28.15 -3.84 -3.95
N LEU A 110 27.80 -4.23 -5.18
CA LEU A 110 28.26 -5.52 -5.70
C LEU A 110 28.56 -5.37 -7.20
N ALA A 111 29.68 -4.73 -7.49
CA ALA A 111 30.44 -5.04 -8.69
C ALA A 111 31.09 -6.41 -8.48
N LYS A 112 30.69 -7.39 -9.28
CA LYS A 112 31.55 -8.40 -9.92
C LYS A 112 30.67 -9.43 -10.61
N SER A 113 30.51 -9.27 -11.92
CA SER A 113 30.72 -10.39 -12.82
C SER A 113 31.17 -9.84 -14.16
N LYS A 114 32.48 -9.96 -14.37
CA LYS A 114 33.11 -9.96 -15.69
C LYS A 114 32.49 -11.11 -16.49
N ALA A 115 31.94 -10.81 -17.66
CA ALA A 115 32.27 -11.50 -18.91
C ALA A 115 31.41 -10.88 -20.03
N ALA A 116 32.08 -10.15 -20.92
CA ALA A 116 31.70 -10.03 -22.32
C ALA A 116 32.84 -10.67 -23.12
N PRO A 117 32.68 -10.94 -24.43
CA PRO A 117 31.57 -11.56 -25.15
C PRO A 117 32.11 -12.81 -25.90
N PRO A 118 31.47 -13.31 -26.98
CA PRO A 118 31.89 -12.75 -28.27
C PRO A 118 30.73 -12.39 -29.18
N GLU A 119 30.99 -11.31 -29.89
CA GLU A 119 30.37 -10.92 -31.14
C GLU A 119 30.58 -12.05 -32.15
N THR A 120 29.50 -12.57 -32.72
CA THR A 120 29.56 -13.18 -34.04
C THR A 120 28.73 -12.31 -34.96
N GLU A 121 29.44 -11.70 -35.89
CA GLU A 121 28.96 -11.10 -37.12
C GLU A 121 27.90 -12.01 -37.75
N VAL A 122 26.74 -11.46 -38.03
CA VAL A 122 25.81 -12.06 -38.99
C VAL A 122 25.72 -11.07 -40.13
N GLU A 123 26.49 -11.39 -41.17
CA GLU A 123 26.37 -10.81 -42.50
C GLU A 123 24.96 -11.03 -43.03
N VAL A 124 24.40 -9.95 -43.56
CA VAL A 124 23.13 -9.93 -44.25
C VAL A 124 23.38 -10.42 -45.67
N GLU A 125 22.93 -11.63 -45.99
CA GLU A 125 22.68 -12.03 -47.36
C GLU A 125 21.20 -12.40 -47.53
N THR A 126 20.59 -11.65 -48.44
CA THR A 126 19.24 -11.78 -48.94
C THR A 126 19.12 -12.97 -49.89
N GLU A 127 18.15 -13.85 -49.66
CA GLU A 127 17.46 -14.53 -50.76
C GLU A 127 16.02 -14.84 -50.37
N VAL A 128 15.14 -14.58 -51.33
CA VAL A 128 13.68 -14.60 -51.24
C VAL A 128 13.21 -16.01 -51.61
N GLU A 129 12.44 -16.66 -50.74
CA GLU A 129 11.54 -17.71 -51.20
C GLU A 129 10.28 -17.76 -50.33
N ALA A 130 9.14 -17.72 -51.01
CA ALA A 130 7.82 -17.72 -50.40
C ALA A 130 7.46 -19.15 -49.99
N GLU A 131 7.45 -19.42 -48.69
CA GLU A 131 6.96 -20.68 -48.14
C GLU A 131 5.91 -20.40 -47.06
N GLU A 132 4.83 -21.19 -47.14
CA GLU A 132 3.61 -21.09 -46.33
C GLU A 132 3.92 -21.10 -44.82
N PRO A 133 3.13 -20.43 -43.96
CA PRO A 133 3.42 -20.40 -42.52
C PRO A 133 3.11 -21.76 -41.89
N GLU A 134 4.09 -22.66 -41.89
CA GLU A 134 4.11 -23.81 -40.99
C GLU A 134 4.22 -23.29 -39.56
N THR A 135 3.12 -23.37 -38.82
CA THR A 135 3.08 -23.04 -37.39
C THR A 135 3.84 -24.12 -36.61
N THR A 136 5.18 -24.02 -36.57
CA THR A 136 5.98 -24.66 -35.53
C THR A 136 5.69 -23.92 -34.24
N ASN A 137 4.70 -24.42 -33.50
CA ASN A 137 4.50 -24.05 -32.12
C ASN A 137 5.70 -24.63 -31.34
N GLU A 138 6.86 -23.95 -31.39
CA GLU A 138 8.04 -24.29 -30.63
C GLU A 138 7.64 -24.33 -29.15
N LEU A 139 7.37 -25.54 -28.67
CA LEU A 139 6.99 -25.82 -27.31
C LEU A 139 8.16 -25.41 -26.42
N LEU A 140 8.03 -24.25 -25.77
CA LEU A 140 9.07 -23.76 -24.88
C LEU A 140 9.05 -24.58 -23.59
N SER A 141 10.21 -25.00 -23.11
CA SER A 141 10.30 -25.76 -21.86
C SER A 141 10.34 -24.83 -20.64
N CYS A 142 9.79 -25.29 -19.52
CA CYS A 142 9.79 -24.51 -18.28
C CYS A 142 11.21 -24.22 -17.79
N TYR A 143 11.50 -22.98 -17.39
CA TYR A 143 12.84 -22.60 -16.92
C TYR A 143 13.31 -23.39 -15.67
N VAL A 144 12.37 -23.94 -14.88
CA VAL A 144 12.65 -24.78 -13.71
C VAL A 144 12.70 -26.27 -14.08
N HIS A 145 11.91 -26.67 -15.08
CA HIS A 145 11.71 -28.06 -15.46
C HIS A 145 11.94 -28.19 -16.98
N PRO A 146 13.18 -28.49 -17.41
CA PRO A 146 13.51 -28.67 -18.83
C PRO A 146 12.71 -29.79 -19.49
N ASP A 147 12.29 -30.79 -18.72
CA ASP A 147 11.54 -31.95 -19.22
C ASP A 147 10.05 -31.67 -19.47
N ARG A 148 9.60 -30.41 -19.30
CA ARG A 148 8.18 -30.04 -19.40
C ARG A 148 7.98 -28.87 -20.35
N ASP A 149 7.28 -29.17 -21.44
CA ASP A 149 6.81 -28.20 -22.40
C ASP A 149 5.69 -27.34 -21.81
N THR A 150 5.71 -26.05 -22.14
CA THR A 150 4.76 -25.07 -21.64
C THR A 150 4.47 -23.96 -22.65
N GLY A 151 3.19 -23.60 -22.74
CA GLY A 151 2.74 -22.39 -23.43
C GLY A 151 2.61 -21.16 -22.52
N LEU A 152 2.89 -21.30 -21.22
CA LEU A 152 2.71 -20.24 -20.24
C LEU A 152 4.00 -19.45 -20.02
N ARG A 153 3.87 -18.12 -19.91
CA ARG A 153 4.97 -17.18 -19.67
C ARG A 153 4.67 -16.27 -18.49
N CYS A 154 5.70 -15.95 -17.73
CA CYS A 154 5.58 -15.01 -16.62
C CYS A 154 5.26 -13.59 -17.13
N THR A 155 4.20 -12.96 -16.64
CA THR A 155 3.86 -11.56 -17.03
C THR A 155 4.88 -10.53 -16.53
N GLY A 156 5.78 -10.91 -15.61
CA GLY A 156 6.82 -10.02 -15.07
C GLY A 156 8.17 -10.11 -15.78
N CYS A 157 8.57 -11.29 -16.24
CA CYS A 157 9.90 -11.54 -16.80
C CYS A 157 9.90 -12.37 -18.09
N GLU A 158 8.72 -12.71 -18.61
CA GLU A 158 8.45 -13.40 -19.88
C GLU A 158 9.07 -14.80 -20.04
N ARG A 159 9.76 -15.29 -18.99
CA ARG A 159 10.30 -16.65 -18.93
C ARG A 159 9.19 -17.70 -19.05
N PRO A 160 9.42 -18.80 -19.78
CA PRO A 160 8.49 -19.92 -19.85
C PRO A 160 8.38 -20.62 -18.48
N ILE A 161 7.14 -20.85 -18.03
CA ILE A 161 6.81 -21.45 -16.74
C ILE A 161 5.79 -22.56 -16.94
N CYS A 162 5.89 -23.71 -16.27
CA CYS A 162 4.83 -24.71 -16.32
C CYS A 162 3.64 -24.33 -15.43
N SER A 163 2.49 -24.97 -15.64
CA SER A 163 1.27 -24.77 -14.85
C SER A 163 1.45 -25.01 -13.34
N GLU A 164 2.37 -25.90 -12.95
CA GLU A 164 2.73 -26.15 -11.54
C GLU A 164 3.59 -25.05 -10.93
N CYS A 165 4.51 -24.47 -11.70
CA CYS A 165 5.37 -23.37 -11.23
C CYS A 165 4.67 -22.01 -11.29
N ALA A 166 3.56 -21.91 -12.02
CA ALA A 166 2.80 -20.68 -12.18
C ALA A 166 2.10 -20.27 -10.88
N THR A 167 2.50 -19.13 -10.33
CA THR A 167 1.78 -18.50 -9.22
C THR A 167 0.73 -17.54 -9.77
N ARG A 168 -0.50 -17.65 -9.25
CA ARG A 168 -1.59 -16.75 -9.63
C ARG A 168 -1.35 -15.35 -9.04
N ALA A 169 -1.49 -14.32 -9.85
CA ALA A 169 -1.55 -12.94 -9.38
C ALA A 169 -2.83 -12.25 -9.86
N ALA A 170 -3.06 -11.04 -9.33
CA ALA A 170 -4.22 -10.22 -9.69
C ALA A 170 -4.32 -9.94 -11.20
N VAL A 171 -3.19 -9.96 -11.92
CA VAL A 171 -3.11 -9.88 -13.38
C VAL A 171 -2.06 -10.88 -13.87
N GLY A 172 -2.52 -11.95 -14.50
CA GLY A 172 -1.66 -12.96 -15.13
C GLY A 172 -1.01 -13.96 -14.18
N GLN A 173 -0.01 -14.66 -14.70
CA GLN A 173 0.76 -15.68 -13.98
C GLN A 173 2.20 -15.19 -13.79
N LEU A 174 2.74 -15.40 -12.58
CA LEU A 174 4.13 -15.07 -12.27
C LEU A 174 4.96 -16.31 -11.95
N CYS A 175 6.24 -16.24 -12.27
CA CYS A 175 7.22 -17.22 -11.81
C CYS A 175 7.48 -17.08 -10.30
N PRO A 176 7.99 -18.13 -9.63
CA PRO A 176 8.25 -18.12 -8.19
C PRO A 176 9.18 -16.98 -7.74
N GLU A 177 10.15 -16.59 -8.58
CA GLU A 177 11.06 -15.48 -8.29
C GLU A 177 10.34 -14.14 -8.31
N CYS A 178 9.61 -13.82 -9.38
CA CYS A 178 8.85 -12.58 -9.47
C CYS A 178 7.71 -12.54 -8.44
N ALA A 179 7.15 -13.69 -8.07
CA ALA A 179 6.16 -13.80 -7.00
C ALA A 179 6.76 -13.49 -5.62
N LYS A 180 7.99 -13.95 -5.32
CA LYS A 180 8.71 -13.60 -4.09
C LYS A 180 9.05 -12.12 -4.01
N VAL A 181 9.45 -11.51 -5.12
CA VAL A 181 9.73 -10.06 -5.19
C VAL A 181 8.45 -9.23 -5.02
N ARG A 182 7.30 -9.72 -5.51
CA ARG A 182 5.99 -9.08 -5.29
C ARG A 182 5.39 -9.36 -3.90
N ARG A 183 5.89 -10.34 -3.14
CA ARG A 183 5.52 -10.45 -1.72
C ARG A 183 6.11 -9.24 -1.00
N PRO A 184 5.29 -8.40 -0.35
CA PRO A 184 5.80 -7.22 0.30
C PRO A 184 6.83 -7.64 1.37
N VAL A 185 8.05 -7.10 1.27
CA VAL A 185 9.16 -7.25 2.22
C VAL A 185 8.77 -6.81 3.65
N ASN A 186 7.59 -6.22 3.80
CA ASN A 186 6.97 -5.79 5.05
C ASN A 186 6.72 -6.91 6.08
N TYR A 187 7.03 -8.17 5.77
CA TYR A 187 6.95 -9.30 6.72
C TYR A 187 8.27 -9.60 7.46
N GLN A 188 9.36 -8.88 7.16
CA GLN A 188 10.61 -8.96 7.94
C GLN A 188 10.56 -7.95 9.09
N VAL A 189 9.88 -8.34 10.17
CA VAL A 189 9.76 -7.55 11.39
C VAL A 189 10.96 -7.89 12.27
N GLY A 190 11.77 -6.89 12.61
CA GLY A 190 12.86 -7.07 13.57
C GLY A 190 12.31 -7.17 14.98
N SER A 191 13.10 -7.81 15.87
CA SER A 191 12.71 -8.00 17.27
C SER A 191 12.53 -6.68 18.03
N SER A 192 13.22 -5.62 17.60
CA SER A 192 13.13 -4.28 18.20
C SER A 192 11.78 -3.61 17.93
N GLU A 193 11.20 -3.77 16.74
CA GLU A 193 9.89 -3.17 16.45
C GLU A 193 8.72 -3.89 17.13
N ILE A 194 8.86 -5.20 17.35
CA ILE A 194 7.91 -6.02 18.12
C ILE A 194 7.91 -5.56 19.59
N LEU A 195 9.10 -5.34 20.17
CA LEU A 195 9.26 -4.84 21.53
C LEU A 195 8.66 -3.44 21.72
N ILE A 196 8.91 -2.53 20.78
CA ILE A 196 8.36 -1.17 20.82
C ILE A 196 6.82 -1.20 20.74
N ALA A 197 6.26 -2.01 19.83
CA ALA A 197 4.82 -2.16 19.69
C ALA A 197 4.17 -2.70 20.98
N GLY A 198 4.76 -3.74 21.56
CA GLY A 198 4.28 -4.34 22.81
C GLY A 198 4.37 -3.39 24.00
N ALA A 199 5.47 -2.64 24.13
CA ALA A 199 5.66 -1.66 25.20
C ALA A 199 4.63 -0.52 25.12
N ILE A 200 4.43 0.06 23.93
CA ILE A 200 3.43 1.12 23.72
C ILE A 200 2.03 0.60 24.10
N ALA A 201 1.67 -0.61 23.64
CA ALA A 201 0.38 -1.23 23.94
C ALA A 201 0.17 -1.44 25.44
N PHE A 202 1.20 -1.93 26.13
CA PHE A 202 1.16 -2.19 27.57
C PHE A 202 0.94 -0.91 28.39
N PHE A 203 1.78 0.10 28.19
CA PHE A 203 1.67 1.35 28.96
C PHE A 203 0.39 2.11 28.64
N PHE A 204 -0.02 2.14 27.36
CA PHE A 204 -1.25 2.79 26.96
C PHE A 204 -2.47 2.13 27.60
N SER A 205 -2.55 0.80 27.52
CA SER A 205 -3.62 0.01 28.13
C SER A 205 -3.67 0.21 29.64
N PHE A 206 -2.53 0.13 30.32
CA PHE A 206 -2.43 0.31 31.77
C PHE A 206 -2.93 1.70 32.23
N ILE A 207 -2.53 2.77 31.54
CA ILE A 207 -2.93 4.15 31.88
C ILE A 207 -4.41 4.38 31.60
N VAL A 208 -4.88 3.97 30.42
CA VAL A 208 -6.29 4.14 30.02
C VAL A 208 -7.22 3.36 30.95
N SER A 209 -6.87 2.12 31.30
CA SER A 209 -7.65 1.32 32.24
C SER A 209 -7.71 1.92 33.65
N TYR A 210 -6.60 2.49 34.14
CA TYR A 210 -6.59 3.20 35.41
C TYR A 210 -7.53 4.42 35.41
N VAL A 211 -7.39 5.28 34.39
CA VAL A 211 -8.21 6.50 34.25
C VAL A 211 -9.68 6.15 34.10
N ALA A 212 -10.01 5.11 33.32
CA ALA A 212 -11.38 4.65 33.16
C ALA A 212 -11.98 4.16 34.47
N LEU A 213 -11.21 3.47 35.31
CA LEU A 213 -11.68 2.96 36.60
C LEU A 213 -11.92 4.09 37.61
N GLU A 214 -10.98 5.03 37.74
CA GLU A 214 -11.18 6.23 38.59
C GLU A 214 -12.39 7.05 38.13
N LEU A 215 -12.56 7.23 36.83
CA LEU A 215 -13.69 7.98 36.26
C LEU A 215 -15.02 7.28 36.54
N LEU A 216 -15.07 5.95 36.42
CA LEU A 216 -16.28 5.16 36.59
C LEU A 216 -16.69 4.97 38.06
N VAL A 217 -15.73 5.02 38.99
CA VAL A 217 -16.00 5.01 40.44
C VAL A 217 -16.40 6.41 40.95
N ARG A 218 -15.78 7.49 40.45
CA ARG A 218 -16.06 8.86 40.89
C ARG A 218 -17.32 9.47 40.27
N ILE A 219 -17.59 9.15 39.01
CA ILE A 219 -18.79 9.59 38.31
C ILE A 219 -19.84 8.49 38.47
N PHE A 220 -21.06 8.86 38.88
CA PHE A 220 -22.19 7.93 39.06
C PHE A 220 -22.23 6.89 37.92
N ILE A 221 -22.32 5.60 38.26
CA ILE A 221 -22.06 4.44 37.37
C ILE A 221 -22.70 4.58 35.98
N LEU A 222 -23.91 5.14 35.91
CA LEU A 222 -24.65 5.35 34.66
C LEU A 222 -23.99 6.38 33.73
N ILE A 223 -23.54 7.52 34.28
CA ILE A 223 -22.92 8.61 33.50
C ILE A 223 -21.51 8.20 33.08
N GLY A 224 -20.76 7.52 33.94
CA GLY A 224 -19.43 6.99 33.61
C GLY A 224 -19.46 6.00 32.44
N PHE A 225 -20.48 5.15 32.39
CA PHE A 225 -20.66 4.18 31.30
C PHE A 225 -20.92 4.86 29.94
N ILE A 226 -21.77 5.88 29.91
CA ILE A 226 -22.07 6.64 28.68
C ILE A 226 -20.79 7.31 28.16
N ILE A 227 -20.03 7.96 29.03
CA ILE A 227 -18.78 8.62 28.66
C ILE A 227 -17.76 7.62 28.09
N ALA A 228 -17.61 6.45 28.73
CA ALA A 228 -16.71 5.40 28.26
C ALA A 228 -17.09 4.88 26.86
N PHE A 229 -18.40 4.74 26.57
CA PHE A 229 -18.90 4.28 25.27
C PHE A 229 -18.52 5.23 24.12
N PHE A 230 -18.67 6.55 24.33
CA PHE A 230 -18.34 7.54 23.30
C PHE A 230 -16.83 7.76 23.14
N ILE A 231 -16.07 7.66 24.24
CA ILE A 231 -14.62 7.89 24.22
C ILE A 231 -13.85 6.68 23.69
N GLY A 232 -14.38 5.46 23.82
CA GLY A 232 -13.73 4.22 23.40
C GLY A 232 -13.16 4.23 21.97
N PRO A 233 -13.94 4.61 20.93
CA PRO A 233 -13.45 4.69 19.56
C PRO A 233 -12.30 5.68 19.37
N ILE A 234 -12.37 6.83 20.03
CA ILE A 234 -11.33 7.89 19.95
C ILE A 234 -10.03 7.39 20.56
N VAL A 235 -10.11 6.74 21.72
CA VAL A 235 -8.96 6.15 22.42
C VAL A 235 -8.34 5.01 21.62
N GLY A 236 -9.16 4.16 21.00
CA GLY A 236 -8.70 3.08 20.12
C GLY A 236 -7.97 3.59 18.87
N ASP A 237 -8.51 4.62 18.20
CA ASP A 237 -7.86 5.23 17.04
C ASP A 237 -6.54 5.90 17.42
N PHE A 238 -6.49 6.55 18.58
CA PHE A 238 -5.27 7.16 19.10
C PHE A 238 -4.19 6.11 19.42
N MET A 239 -4.55 4.96 20.01
CA MET A 239 -3.62 3.85 20.26
C MET A 239 -2.97 3.36 18.97
N VAL A 240 -3.77 3.12 17.92
CA VAL A 240 -3.27 2.63 16.63
C VAL A 240 -2.32 3.64 16.00
N ARG A 241 -2.66 4.94 16.01
CA ARG A 241 -1.76 6.00 15.50
C ARG A 241 -0.44 6.06 16.27
N LEU A 242 -0.47 5.83 17.59
CA LEU A 242 0.71 5.85 18.44
C LEU A 242 1.63 4.66 18.13
N VAL A 243 1.05 3.46 17.98
CA VAL A 243 1.78 2.25 17.60
C VAL A 243 2.32 2.36 16.16
N ASP A 244 1.54 2.86 15.22
CA ASP A 244 1.95 3.09 13.84
C ASP A 244 3.14 4.07 13.76
N ARG A 245 3.09 5.14 14.57
CA ARG A 245 4.19 6.11 14.67
C ARG A 245 5.45 5.51 15.28
N GLY A 246 5.32 4.65 16.30
CA GLY A 246 6.44 3.97 16.93
C GLY A 246 7.07 2.86 16.08
N THR A 247 6.26 2.16 15.28
CA THR A 247 6.68 1.01 14.45
C THR A 247 7.01 1.37 13.00
N LYS A 248 6.98 2.65 12.64
CA LYS A 248 7.21 3.16 11.27
C LYS A 248 6.26 2.52 10.24
N ASN A 249 4.99 2.30 10.59
CA ASN A 249 3.97 1.66 9.75
C ASN A 249 4.29 0.22 9.28
N LYS A 250 5.14 -0.53 9.99
CA LYS A 250 5.35 -1.95 9.70
C LYS A 250 4.09 -2.73 10.05
N ARG A 251 3.63 -3.62 9.17
CA ARG A 251 2.41 -4.43 9.36
C ARG A 251 2.69 -5.90 9.13
N GLY A 252 2.32 -6.75 10.09
CA GLY A 252 2.47 -8.20 10.02
C GLY A 252 1.90 -8.92 11.24
N LYS A 253 1.72 -10.24 11.13
CA LYS A 253 1.24 -11.11 12.23
C LYS A 253 2.01 -10.97 13.55
N PRO A 254 3.35 -10.79 13.59
CA PRO A 254 4.05 -10.67 14.88
C PRO A 254 3.76 -9.33 15.60
N ILE A 255 3.47 -8.26 14.87
CA ILE A 255 3.05 -6.98 15.47
C ILE A 255 1.64 -7.10 16.05
N GLN A 256 0.74 -7.80 15.36
CA GLN A 256 -0.61 -8.12 15.87
C GLN A 256 -0.52 -8.91 17.18
N LEU A 257 0.36 -9.91 17.23
CA LEU A 257 0.59 -10.72 18.43
C LEU A 257 1.15 -9.87 19.59
N ALA A 258 2.14 -9.01 19.31
CA ALA A 258 2.71 -8.13 20.32
C ALA A 258 1.70 -7.11 20.87
N LEU A 259 0.86 -6.55 20.00
CA LEU A 259 -0.22 -5.64 20.40
C LEU A 259 -1.22 -6.34 21.32
N GLY A 260 -1.65 -7.55 20.95
CA GLY A 260 -2.59 -8.34 21.74
C GLY A 260 -2.03 -8.74 23.11
N ILE A 261 -0.78 -9.22 23.16
CA ILE A 261 -0.11 -9.60 24.41
C ILE A 261 0.09 -8.39 25.31
N GLY A 262 0.61 -7.27 24.77
CA GLY A 262 0.86 -6.05 25.53
C GLY A 262 -0.43 -5.47 26.12
N TYR A 263 -1.50 -5.41 25.34
CA TYR A 263 -2.81 -4.96 25.81
C TYR A 263 -3.35 -5.85 26.93
N SER A 264 -3.30 -7.17 26.75
CA SER A 264 -3.80 -8.14 27.72
C SER A 264 -3.06 -8.04 29.06
N LEU A 265 -1.74 -7.93 29.03
CA LEU A 265 -0.91 -7.75 30.23
C LEU A 265 -1.18 -6.42 30.93
N GLY A 266 -1.49 -5.34 30.19
CA GLY A 266 -1.79 -4.03 30.76
C GLY A 266 -3.16 -3.96 31.45
N VAL A 267 -4.17 -4.65 30.91
CA VAL A 267 -5.54 -4.65 31.47
C VAL A 267 -5.69 -5.59 32.68
N LEU A 268 -4.96 -6.71 32.70
CA LEU A 268 -5.14 -7.80 33.67
C LEU A 268 -5.08 -7.35 35.15
N PRO A 269 -4.11 -6.52 35.59
CA PRO A 269 -4.05 -6.05 36.98
C PRO A 269 -5.30 -5.25 37.39
N TRP A 270 -5.86 -4.47 36.48
CA TRP A 270 -7.03 -3.64 36.72
C TRP A 270 -8.32 -4.46 36.74
N ILE A 271 -8.46 -5.46 35.87
CA ILE A 271 -9.59 -6.41 35.93
C ILE A 271 -9.57 -7.19 37.24
N LEU A 272 -8.40 -7.66 37.67
CA LEU A 272 -8.23 -8.40 38.93
C LEU A 272 -8.60 -7.52 40.14
N LEU A 273 -8.13 -6.27 40.15
CA LEU A 273 -8.46 -5.31 41.20
C LEU A 273 -9.96 -5.00 41.24
N HIS A 274 -10.60 -4.80 40.08
CA HIS A 274 -12.02 -4.52 40.00
C HIS A 274 -12.87 -5.72 40.46
N PHE A 275 -12.46 -6.93 40.08
CA PHE A 275 -13.08 -8.18 40.55
C PHE A 275 -13.05 -8.27 42.08
N LEU A 276 -11.94 -7.86 42.70
CA LEU A 276 -11.75 -7.91 44.15
C LEU A 276 -12.53 -6.84 44.92
N ILE A 277 -12.80 -5.67 44.30
CA ILE A 277 -13.48 -4.53 44.96
C ILE A 277 -15.00 -4.51 44.68
N LEU A 278 -15.44 -4.74 43.45
CA LEU A 278 -16.83 -4.51 42.99
C LEU A 278 -17.58 -5.78 42.53
N GLY A 279 -16.95 -6.95 42.55
CA GLY A 279 -17.53 -8.20 42.06
C GLY A 279 -17.32 -8.43 40.56
N PHE A 280 -18.11 -9.32 39.94
CA PHE A 280 -17.82 -9.82 38.59
C PHE A 280 -17.87 -8.71 37.51
N PRO A 281 -16.74 -8.37 36.85
CA PRO A 281 -16.61 -7.20 35.97
C PRO A 281 -17.14 -7.49 34.55
N PHE A 282 -18.39 -7.91 34.43
CA PHE A 282 -18.98 -8.35 33.16
C PHE A 282 -18.84 -7.30 32.04
N ALA A 283 -19.08 -6.02 32.37
CA ALA A 283 -18.98 -4.92 31.41
C ALA A 283 -17.55 -4.69 30.89
N LEU A 284 -16.53 -4.82 31.74
CA LEU A 284 -15.12 -4.62 31.34
C LEU A 284 -14.62 -5.78 30.48
N VAL A 285 -15.09 -7.00 30.74
CA VAL A 285 -14.76 -8.18 29.92
C VAL A 285 -15.36 -8.03 28.52
N VAL A 286 -16.65 -7.69 28.42
CA VAL A 286 -17.31 -7.46 27.11
C VAL A 286 -16.64 -6.30 26.35
N PHE A 287 -16.32 -5.21 27.04
CA PHE A 287 -15.64 -4.06 26.42
C PHE A 287 -14.24 -4.44 25.91
N SER A 288 -13.46 -5.17 26.70
CA SER A 288 -12.12 -5.64 26.30
C SER A 288 -12.18 -6.58 25.10
N VAL A 289 -13.17 -7.48 25.04
CA VAL A 289 -13.37 -8.38 23.90
C VAL A 289 -13.76 -7.60 22.63
N MET A 290 -14.66 -6.62 22.74
CA MET A 290 -15.03 -5.75 21.61
C MET A 290 -13.85 -4.89 21.13
N ALA A 291 -13.07 -4.32 22.04
CA ALA A 291 -11.89 -3.52 21.73
C ALA A 291 -10.83 -4.37 21.01
N VAL A 292 -10.53 -5.56 21.52
CA VAL A 292 -9.58 -6.50 20.89
C VAL A 292 -10.07 -6.93 19.51
N LYS A 293 -11.35 -7.28 19.35
CA LYS A 293 -11.92 -7.67 18.04
C LYS A 293 -11.86 -6.52 17.02
N THR A 294 -12.13 -5.29 17.46
CA THR A 294 -12.07 -4.10 16.60
C THR A 294 -10.63 -3.78 16.20
N ALA A 295 -9.67 -3.91 17.13
CA ALA A 295 -8.25 -3.76 16.82
C ALA A 295 -7.77 -4.85 15.85
N LEU A 296 -8.19 -6.10 16.02
CA LEU A 296 -7.80 -7.20 15.14
C LEU A 296 -8.35 -7.05 13.72
N THR A 297 -9.61 -6.64 13.57
CA THR A 297 -10.25 -6.45 12.25
C THR A 297 -9.71 -5.26 11.47
N ARG A 298 -9.21 -4.22 12.15
CA ARG A 298 -8.56 -3.07 11.48
C ARG A 298 -7.11 -3.33 11.08
N VAL A 299 -6.46 -4.31 11.72
CA VAL A 299 -5.05 -4.63 11.49
C VAL A 299 -4.89 -5.85 10.57
N SER A 300 -5.93 -6.67 10.40
CA SER A 300 -6.02 -7.73 9.37
C SER A 300 -6.20 -7.16 7.97
#